data_AF-A0A392QAJ9-F1
#
_entry.id   AF-A0A392QAJ9-F1
#
_cell.length_a   1.000
_cell.length_b   1.000
_cell.length_c   1.000
_cell.angle_alpha   90.00
_cell.angle_beta   90.00
_cell.angle_gamma   90.00
#
_symmetry.space_group_name_H-M   'P 1'
#
loop_
_entity.id
_entity.type
_entity.pdbx_description
1 polymer ?
#
loop_
_entity_poly.entity_id
_entity_poly.type
_entity_poly.pdbx_seq_one_letter_code
_entity_poly.pdbx_strand_id
1 'polypeptide(L)'
;MESTSTSFSSIPVVFSELPIITNTQKHFAKNVTIEIPDEKLDLVMEQPVDFESLRANGFDVKKLFQDQGWLGYFDILNEPVFTQLFKDFWKRCDIITQEEADKEYNRKVAEDPEKNRGKTREELGLKKFTETEIRSGCTGYEVTITQSTIAEL
;
A
#
# COMPACT_ATOMS: atom_id res chain seq x y z
N MET A 1 24.64 33.89 24.60
CA MET A 1 23.47 33.53 23.76
C MET A 1 24.03 32.75 22.60
N GLU A 2 24.13 31.42 22.76
CA GLU A 2 24.58 30.52 21.68
C GLU A 2 23.37 30.18 20.81
N SER A 3 23.51 30.44 19.52
CA SER A 3 22.54 30.05 18.50
C SER A 3 22.68 28.55 18.24
N THR A 4 21.74 27.76 18.74
CA THR A 4 21.61 26.35 18.37
C THR A 4 21.10 26.25 16.94
N SER A 5 21.98 25.83 16.04
CA SER A 5 21.64 25.50 14.66
C SER A 5 20.91 24.15 14.64
N THR A 6 19.59 24.16 14.44
CA THR A 6 18.81 22.94 14.19
C THR A 6 18.99 22.53 12.73
N SER A 7 19.80 21.49 12.49
CA SER A 7 19.84 20.79 11.20
C SER A 7 18.54 20.02 11.00
N PHE A 8 17.69 20.49 10.09
CA PHE A 8 16.59 19.70 9.55
C PHE A 8 17.15 18.79 8.46
N SER A 9 17.20 17.49 8.72
CA SER A 9 17.40 16.48 7.66
C SER A 9 16.15 16.47 6.79
N SER A 10 16.17 17.28 5.74
CA SER A 10 15.14 17.37 4.72
C SER A 10 15.49 16.41 3.59
N ILE A 11 15.59 15.12 3.88
CA ILE A 11 15.63 14.12 2.80
C ILE A 11 14.17 13.72 2.61
N PRO A 12 13.44 14.32 1.66
CA PRO A 12 12.18 13.73 1.24
C PRO A 12 12.47 12.29 0.84
N VAL A 13 11.61 11.36 1.25
CA VAL A 13 11.60 10.01 0.68
C VAL A 13 11.21 10.19 -0.79
N VAL A 14 12.21 10.42 -1.63
CA VAL A 14 12.04 10.49 -3.08
C VAL A 14 12.16 9.06 -3.56
N PHE A 15 11.02 8.39 -3.69
CA PHE A 15 10.98 7.10 -4.36
C PHE A 15 11.57 7.23 -5.76
N SER A 16 12.33 6.22 -6.18
CA SER A 16 12.92 6.20 -7.53
C SER A 16 11.83 6.10 -8.61
N GLU A 17 10.71 5.46 -8.27
CA GLU A 17 9.50 5.34 -9.06
C GLU A 17 8.24 5.59 -8.20
N LEU A 18 7.07 5.78 -8.82
CA LEU A 18 5.84 5.92 -8.03
C LEU A 18 5.54 4.61 -7.28
N PRO A 19 5.25 4.66 -5.97
CA PRO A 19 5.09 3.46 -5.16
C PRO A 19 3.78 2.70 -5.46
N ILE A 20 2.86 3.32 -6.19
CA ILE A 20 1.58 2.74 -6.57
C ILE A 20 1.45 2.86 -8.08
N ILE A 21 1.52 1.73 -8.77
CA ILE A 21 1.33 1.66 -10.22
C ILE A 21 -0.16 1.44 -10.48
N THR A 22 -0.79 2.38 -11.19
CA THR A 22 -2.21 2.30 -11.57
C THR A 22 -2.37 2.13 -13.07
N ASN A 23 -3.22 1.18 -13.49
CA ASN A 23 -3.64 1.06 -14.88
C ASN A 23 -5.02 1.71 -15.05
N THR A 24 -5.07 2.84 -15.75
CA THR A 24 -6.30 3.65 -15.93
C THR A 24 -7.05 3.33 -17.22
N GLN A 25 -6.54 2.41 -18.05
CA GLN A 25 -7.05 2.24 -19.42
C GLN A 25 -8.40 1.50 -19.49
N LYS A 26 -8.77 0.74 -18.47
CA LYS A 26 -10.06 0.01 -18.39
C LYS A 26 -10.54 -0.10 -16.95
N HIS A 27 -11.87 -0.05 -16.77
CA HIS A 27 -12.49 -0.33 -15.47
C HIS A 27 -12.17 -1.77 -15.05
N PHE A 28 -11.45 -1.92 -13.94
CA PHE A 28 -10.99 -3.18 -13.40
C PHE A 28 -11.80 -3.56 -12.16
N ALA A 29 -12.51 -4.67 -12.24
CA ALA A 29 -13.25 -5.23 -11.11
C ALA A 29 -12.59 -6.54 -10.69
N LYS A 30 -12.07 -6.58 -9.47
CA LYS A 30 -11.48 -7.78 -8.88
C LYS A 30 -12.39 -8.32 -7.79
N ASN A 31 -12.51 -9.65 -7.74
CA ASN A 31 -13.29 -10.32 -6.70
C ASN A 31 -12.68 -10.07 -5.31
N VAL A 32 -13.52 -10.12 -4.29
CA VAL A 32 -13.07 -10.09 -2.90
C VAL A 32 -12.32 -11.39 -2.62
N THR A 33 -11.11 -11.27 -2.12
CA THR A 33 -10.21 -12.38 -1.77
C THR A 33 -10.28 -12.69 -0.27
N ILE A 34 -10.63 -11.69 0.55
CA ILE A 34 -10.75 -11.80 2.00
C ILE A 34 -12.20 -11.54 2.44
N GLU A 35 -12.86 -12.56 2.97
CA GLU A 35 -14.24 -12.50 3.47
C GLU A 35 -14.29 -12.03 4.94
N ILE A 36 -13.79 -10.82 5.19
CA ILE A 36 -13.91 -10.16 6.51
C ILE A 36 -14.94 -9.01 6.38
N PRO A 37 -15.94 -8.92 7.29
CA PRO A 37 -16.84 -7.77 7.37
C PRO A 37 -16.07 -6.46 7.57
N ASP A 38 -16.49 -5.38 6.93
CA ASP A 38 -15.79 -4.09 6.97
C ASP A 38 -15.65 -3.54 8.39
N GLU A 39 -16.61 -3.84 9.26
CA GLU A 39 -16.66 -3.45 10.68
C GLU A 39 -15.62 -4.18 11.53
N LYS A 40 -15.05 -5.28 11.02
CA LYS A 40 -14.01 -6.07 11.69
C LYS A 40 -12.62 -5.85 11.11
N LEU A 41 -12.52 -5.11 9.99
CA LEU A 41 -11.24 -4.74 9.40
C LEU A 41 -10.79 -3.40 10.00
N ASP A 42 -10.16 -3.47 11.16
CA ASP A 42 -9.62 -2.29 11.84
C ASP A 42 -8.32 -1.85 11.18
N LEU A 43 -8.24 -0.57 10.82
CA LEU A 43 -7.04 0.06 10.28
C LEU A 43 -6.30 0.72 11.44
N VAL A 44 -5.05 0.30 11.65
CA VAL A 44 -4.13 0.98 12.55
C VAL A 44 -3.39 2.02 11.72
N MET A 45 -3.67 3.29 12.01
CA MET A 45 -3.01 4.41 11.37
C MET A 45 -1.80 4.81 12.21
N GLU A 46 -0.63 4.85 11.60
CA GLU A 46 0.52 5.45 12.27
C GLU A 46 0.31 6.96 12.36
N GLN A 47 0.44 7.47 13.59
CA GLN A 47 0.42 8.91 13.85
C GLN A 47 1.87 9.37 14.03
N PRO A 48 2.30 10.47 13.38
CA PRO A 48 3.64 11.00 13.59
C PRO A 48 3.95 11.32 15.06
N VAL A 49 2.92 11.61 15.85
CA VAL A 49 3.01 11.75 17.31
C VAL A 49 1.81 11.07 17.98
N ASP A 50 2.07 9.98 18.69
CA ASP A 50 1.08 9.32 19.54
C ASP A 50 1.22 9.79 21.00
N PHE A 51 0.42 10.80 21.36
CA PHE A 51 0.40 11.33 22.73
C PHE A 51 -0.11 10.34 23.77
N GLU A 52 -0.94 9.38 23.38
CA GLU A 52 -1.50 8.38 24.29
C GLU A 52 -0.43 7.35 24.68
N SER A 53 0.31 6.85 23.69
CA SER A 53 1.47 5.98 23.92
C SER A 53 2.57 6.69 24.71
N LEU A 54 2.90 7.95 24.39
CA LEU A 54 3.88 8.71 25.15
C LEU A 54 3.50 8.83 26.62
N ARG A 55 2.24 9.19 26.91
CA ARG A 55 1.72 9.29 28.28
C ARG A 55 1.76 7.95 29.01
N ALA A 56 1.36 6.85 28.35
CA ALA A 56 1.41 5.51 28.93
C ALA A 56 2.84 5.08 29.31
N ASN A 57 3.85 5.64 28.64
CA ASN A 57 5.28 5.41 28.91
C ASN A 57 5.91 6.49 29.81
N GLY A 58 5.10 7.32 30.49
CA GLY A 58 5.57 8.31 31.47
C GLY A 58 5.92 9.69 30.88
N PHE A 59 5.65 9.93 29.60
CA PHE A 59 5.90 11.20 28.93
C PHE A 59 4.58 11.94 28.63
N ASP A 60 4.05 12.68 29.61
CA ASP A 60 2.84 13.49 29.41
C ASP A 60 3.18 14.90 28.87
N VAL A 61 3.45 14.96 27.57
CA VAL A 61 3.88 16.19 26.87
C VAL A 61 2.76 16.86 26.05
N LYS A 62 1.56 16.28 25.99
CA LYS A 62 0.47 16.79 25.14
C LYS A 62 0.11 18.24 25.48
N LYS A 63 0.03 18.56 26.77
CA LYS A 63 -0.29 19.91 27.25
C LYS A 63 0.76 20.94 26.82
N LEU A 64 2.05 20.55 26.82
CA LEU A 64 3.14 21.43 26.38
C LEU A 64 2.96 21.89 24.93
N PHE A 65 2.59 20.98 24.03
CA PHE A 65 2.34 21.32 22.62
C PHE A 65 1.01 22.02 22.41
N GLN A 66 0.00 21.70 23.23
CA GLN A 66 -1.29 22.39 23.23
C GLN A 66 -1.14 23.87 23.60
N ASP A 67 -0.40 24.17 24.67
CA ASP A 67 -0.16 25.54 25.13
C ASP A 67 0.64 26.37 24.10
N GLN A 68 1.43 25.70 23.25
CA GLN A 68 2.14 26.31 22.13
C GLN A 68 1.28 26.45 20.86
N GLY A 69 0.06 25.90 20.84
CA GLY A 69 -0.84 25.94 19.68
C GLY A 69 -0.50 24.94 18.56
N TRP A 70 0.27 23.89 18.85
CA TRP A 70 0.78 22.95 17.83
C TRP A 70 -0.19 21.80 17.49
N LEU A 71 -1.29 21.62 18.24
CA LEU A 71 -2.21 20.50 17.99
C LEU A 71 -2.75 20.50 16.56
N GLY A 72 -3.12 21.67 16.03
CA GLY A 72 -3.59 21.77 14.65
C GLY A 72 -2.53 21.38 13.61
N TYR A 73 -1.24 21.58 13.91
CA TYR A 73 -0.16 21.10 13.05
C TYR A 73 -0.07 19.57 13.05
N PHE A 74 -0.19 18.93 14.21
CA PHE A 74 -0.24 17.47 14.28
C PHE A 74 -1.50 16.89 13.61
N ASP A 75 -2.64 17.57 13.70
CA ASP A 75 -3.86 17.17 12.98
C ASP A 75 -3.66 17.24 11.45
N ILE A 76 -2.94 18.25 10.96
CA ILE A 76 -2.57 18.36 9.53
C ILE A 76 -1.59 17.24 9.13
N LEU A 77 -0.62 16.90 9.98
CA LEU A 77 0.33 15.82 9.72
C LEU A 77 -0.35 14.43 9.67
N ASN A 78 -1.44 14.25 10.40
CA ASN A 78 -2.28 13.05 10.36
C ASN A 78 -3.23 13.08 9.14
N GLU A 79 -2.76 13.55 7.97
CA GLU A 79 -3.52 13.79 6.74
C GLU A 79 -4.74 12.86 6.52
N PRO A 80 -5.83 13.34 5.89
CA PRO A 80 -7.05 12.55 5.73
C PRO A 80 -6.76 11.19 5.08
N VAL A 81 -6.97 10.14 5.85
CA VAL A 81 -6.81 8.77 5.35
C VAL A 81 -8.13 8.31 4.78
N PHE A 82 -8.11 7.89 3.52
CA PHE A 82 -9.25 7.27 2.86
C PHE A 82 -9.42 5.81 3.34
N THR A 83 -9.87 5.64 4.58
CA THR A 83 -9.99 4.32 5.24
C THR A 83 -10.77 3.31 4.40
N GLN A 84 -11.87 3.72 3.78
CA GLN A 84 -12.65 2.83 2.92
C GLN A 84 -11.86 2.36 1.68
N LEU A 85 -10.99 3.21 1.13
CA LEU A 85 -10.12 2.87 0.01
C LEU A 85 -9.10 1.81 0.42
N PHE A 86 -8.49 1.96 1.60
CA PHE A 86 -7.57 0.97 2.14
C PHE A 86 -8.26 -0.37 2.42
N LYS A 87 -9.47 -0.34 3.01
CA LYS A 87 -10.25 -1.56 3.22
C LYS A 87 -10.59 -2.26 1.89
N ASP A 88 -11.06 -1.52 0.89
CA ASP A 88 -11.37 -2.07 -0.43
C ASP A 88 -10.12 -2.65 -1.11
N PHE A 89 -8.98 -1.95 -1.00
CA PHE A 89 -7.69 -2.44 -1.47
C PHE A 89 -7.31 -3.78 -0.85
N TRP A 90 -7.31 -3.88 0.49
CA TRP A 90 -6.88 -5.09 1.18
C TRP A 90 -7.84 -6.26 0.96
N LYS A 91 -9.15 -6.01 0.90
CA LYS A 91 -10.15 -7.06 0.65
C LYS A 91 -10.06 -7.69 -0.73
N ARG A 92 -9.44 -7.01 -1.69
CA ARG A 92 -9.32 -7.43 -3.09
C ARG A 92 -7.88 -7.71 -3.50
N CYS A 93 -6.91 -7.62 -2.59
CA CYS A 93 -5.52 -7.85 -2.93
C CYS A 93 -5.22 -9.36 -3.04
N ASP A 94 -4.31 -9.70 -3.95
CA ASP A 94 -3.63 -11.00 -3.97
C ASP A 94 -2.13 -10.75 -3.95
N ILE A 95 -1.41 -11.60 -3.25
CA ILE A 95 0.05 -11.66 -3.30
C ILE A 95 0.42 -12.60 -4.43
N ILE A 96 1.13 -12.10 -5.42
CA ILE A 96 1.61 -12.88 -6.55
C ILE A 96 3.08 -13.19 -6.32
N THR A 97 3.38 -14.41 -5.89
CA THR A 97 4.74 -14.94 -5.90
C THR A 97 5.03 -15.64 -7.23
N GLN A 98 6.25 -16.12 -7.41
CA GLN A 98 6.62 -16.95 -8.55
C GLN A 98 5.70 -18.18 -8.67
N GLU A 99 5.35 -18.81 -7.55
CA GLU A 99 4.49 -19.99 -7.55
C GLU A 99 3.06 -19.66 -8.01
N GLU A 100 2.48 -18.56 -7.53
CA GLU A 100 1.16 -18.08 -7.97
C GLU A 100 1.18 -17.68 -9.46
N ALA A 101 2.26 -17.04 -9.91
CA ALA A 101 2.44 -16.71 -11.31
C ALA A 101 2.49 -17.98 -12.17
N ASP A 102 3.23 -19.01 -11.75
CA ASP A 102 3.32 -20.29 -12.48
C ASP A 102 1.98 -21.03 -12.48
N LYS A 103 1.24 -21.02 -11.37
CA LYS A 103 -0.13 -21.54 -11.29
C LYS A 103 -1.08 -20.81 -12.25
N GLU A 104 -1.01 -19.48 -12.31
CA GLU A 104 -1.79 -18.66 -13.24
C GLU A 104 -1.49 -19.01 -14.70
N TYR A 105 -0.20 -19.16 -15.04
CA TYR A 105 0.25 -19.59 -16.37
C TYR A 105 -0.28 -20.98 -16.73
N ASN A 106 -0.08 -21.96 -15.85
CA ASN A 106 -0.51 -23.34 -16.07
C ASN A 106 -2.03 -23.44 -16.24
N ARG A 107 -2.80 -22.67 -15.45
CA ARG A 107 -4.26 -22.57 -15.61
C ARG A 107 -4.63 -22.03 -16.99
N LYS A 108 -3.95 -20.98 -17.47
CA LYS A 108 -4.20 -20.39 -18.79
C LYS A 108 -3.86 -21.34 -19.94
N VAL A 109 -2.77 -22.10 -19.80
CA VAL A 109 -2.42 -23.15 -20.76
C VAL A 109 -3.48 -24.26 -20.77
N ALA A 110 -3.98 -24.65 -19.61
CA ALA A 110 -5.00 -25.69 -19.48
C ALA A 110 -6.38 -25.32 -20.07
N GLU A 111 -6.70 -24.03 -20.22
CA GLU A 111 -7.95 -23.57 -20.85
C GLU A 111 -8.05 -23.96 -22.33
N ASP A 112 -6.94 -23.94 -23.08
CA ASP A 112 -6.86 -24.38 -24.48
C ASP A 112 -5.46 -24.94 -24.78
N PRO A 113 -5.15 -26.19 -24.40
CA PRO A 113 -3.81 -26.74 -24.49
C PRO A 113 -3.24 -26.76 -25.92
N GLU A 114 -4.09 -26.97 -26.92
CA GLU A 114 -3.68 -27.02 -28.33
C GLU A 114 -3.18 -25.66 -28.83
N LYS A 115 -3.82 -24.57 -28.41
CA LYS A 115 -3.43 -23.22 -28.82
C LYS A 115 -2.46 -22.51 -27.89
N ASN A 116 -2.44 -22.88 -26.62
CA ASN A 116 -1.72 -22.12 -25.60
C ASN A 116 -0.37 -22.73 -25.24
N ARG A 117 -0.12 -24.00 -25.56
CA ARG A 117 1.14 -24.67 -25.25
C ARG A 117 2.32 -24.00 -25.96
N GLY A 118 3.39 -23.75 -25.20
CA GLY A 118 4.64 -23.18 -25.71
C GLY A 118 4.64 -21.66 -25.89
N LYS A 119 3.50 -20.99 -25.66
CA LYS A 119 3.43 -19.52 -25.66
C LYS A 119 4.04 -18.93 -24.40
N THR A 120 4.57 -17.72 -24.51
CA THR A 120 5.03 -16.95 -23.35
C THR A 120 3.84 -16.41 -22.54
N ARG A 121 4.11 -15.89 -21.33
CA ARG A 121 3.08 -15.25 -20.49
C ARG A 121 2.40 -14.11 -21.23
N GLU A 122 3.19 -13.26 -21.87
CA GLU A 122 2.72 -12.08 -22.60
C GLU A 122 1.87 -12.48 -23.82
N GLU A 123 2.26 -13.53 -24.54
CA GLU A 123 1.48 -14.08 -25.66
C GLU A 123 0.14 -14.70 -25.21
N LEU A 124 0.06 -15.15 -23.95
CA LEU A 124 -1.17 -15.60 -23.31
C LEU A 124 -2.00 -14.46 -22.70
N GLY A 125 -1.53 -13.21 -22.84
CA GLY A 125 -2.17 -12.02 -22.26
C GLY A 125 -1.98 -11.90 -20.74
N LEU A 126 -1.03 -12.64 -20.16
CA LEU A 126 -0.68 -12.59 -18.75
C LEU A 126 0.41 -11.55 -18.52
N LYS A 127 0.37 -10.89 -17.37
CA LYS A 127 1.43 -9.96 -16.95
C LYS A 127 2.74 -10.73 -16.77
N LYS A 128 3.85 -10.16 -17.27
CA LYS A 128 5.20 -10.66 -17.00
C LYS A 128 5.44 -10.66 -15.49
N PHE A 129 5.99 -11.76 -14.98
CA PHE A 129 6.44 -11.83 -13.60
C PHE A 129 7.91 -11.44 -13.53
N THR A 130 8.24 -10.46 -12.69
CA THR A 130 9.62 -9.98 -12.47
C THR A 130 10.04 -10.12 -11.01
N GLU A 131 9.10 -9.88 -10.10
CA GLU A 131 9.29 -9.95 -8.66
C GLU A 131 7.95 -10.20 -7.96
N THR A 132 7.99 -10.47 -6.66
CA THR A 132 6.78 -10.60 -5.85
C THR A 132 6.04 -9.28 -5.81
N GLU A 133 4.74 -9.30 -6.09
CA GLU A 133 3.91 -8.10 -6.13
C GLU A 133 2.53 -8.32 -5.53
N ILE A 134 1.98 -7.27 -4.94
CA ILE A 134 0.59 -7.21 -4.50
C ILE A 134 -0.23 -6.62 -5.64
N ARG A 135 -1.22 -7.37 -6.13
CA ARG A 135 -2.19 -6.88 -7.12
C ARG A 135 -3.53 -6.70 -6.46
N SER A 136 -4.13 -5.52 -6.56
CA SER A 136 -5.49 -5.27 -6.08
C SER A 136 -6.33 -4.54 -7.14
N GLY A 137 -7.64 -4.62 -6.99
CA GLY A 137 -8.57 -3.77 -7.73
C GLY A 137 -9.26 -2.84 -6.75
N CYS A 138 -9.04 -1.53 -6.88
CA CYS A 138 -9.58 -0.55 -5.96
C CYS A 138 -10.33 0.53 -6.73
N THR A 139 -11.62 0.73 -6.43
CA THR A 139 -12.46 1.76 -7.08
C THR A 139 -12.47 1.74 -8.62
N GLY A 140 -12.31 0.55 -9.23
CA GLY A 140 -12.28 0.40 -10.69
C GLY A 140 -10.89 0.53 -11.31
N TYR A 141 -9.84 0.75 -10.52
CA TYR A 141 -8.45 0.78 -10.96
C TYR A 141 -7.72 -0.51 -10.58
N GLU A 142 -6.87 -0.99 -11.47
CA GLU A 142 -5.89 -2.01 -11.13
C GLU A 142 -4.71 -1.32 -10.43
N VAL A 143 -4.36 -1.84 -9.25
CA VAL A 143 -3.28 -1.33 -8.40
C VAL A 143 -2.22 -2.41 -8.23
N THR A 144 -0.96 -2.07 -8.46
CA THR A 144 0.19 -2.93 -8.18
C THR A 144 1.17 -2.24 -7.22
N ILE A 145 1.61 -2.98 -6.19
CA ILE A 145 2.73 -2.60 -5.31
C ILE A 145 3.77 -3.72 -5.40
N THR A 146 5.03 -3.40 -5.73
CA THR A 146 6.08 -4.40 -5.86
C THR A 146 6.94 -4.51 -4.61
N GLN A 147 7.69 -5.61 -4.50
CA GLN A 147 8.63 -5.81 -3.40
C GLN A 147 9.72 -4.73 -3.38
N SER A 148 10.26 -4.34 -4.54
CA SER A 148 11.21 -3.24 -4.66
C SER A 148 10.65 -1.93 -4.11
N THR A 149 9.39 -1.59 -4.40
CA THR A 149 8.75 -0.41 -3.82
C THR A 149 8.70 -0.46 -2.29
N ILE A 150 8.32 -1.60 -1.72
CA ILE A 150 8.21 -1.76 -0.27
C ILE A 150 9.58 -1.65 0.40
N ALA A 151 10.64 -2.12 -0.25
CA ALA A 151 12.01 -2.05 0.26
C ALA A 151 12.59 -0.62 0.29
N GLU A 152 11.97 0.33 -0.42
CA GLU A 152 12.33 1.75 -0.39
C GLU A 152 11.61 2.56 0.72
N LEU A 153 10.64 1.95 1.42
CA LEU A 153 9.92 2.55 2.56
C LEU A 153 10.75 2.52 3.85
#